data_AF-A0A5E5B0A1-F1
#
_entry.id   AF-A0A5E5B0A1-F1
#
_cell.length_a   1.000
_cell.length_b   1.000
_cell.length_c   1.000
_cell.angle_alpha   90.00
_cell.angle_beta   90.00
_cell.angle_gamma   90.00
#
_symmetry.space_group_name_H-M   'P 1'
#
loop_
_entity.id
_entity.type
_entity.pdbx_description
1 polymer ?
#
loop_
_entity_poly.entity_id
_entity_poly.type
_entity_poly.pdbx_seq_one_letter_code
_entity_poly.pdbx_strand_id
1 'polypeptide(L)'
;MLKFGMTPHNLMISFEKLFSRLNLHQVSRRPARATFSAVGLFGIVTVAAVVPIAASAQQGLSAVEAAGRTTEQLRVPVKPFDATADRIPSSASQASAAAAAAEDDKPVPYDDQLDMHPAADDFGGRRAVLDRQRAWIDYRFEEAKYECASKFFVNYCIDNARDEQREALKAVRSQRLVLEDQERKARAQERDERLAEKRAQTAAEAPQRAAERAQNVSDYEAKQAEYQQRVTERTGQAPERAANAGTYNAKQAAQQQKLDEAKASAAQKAAEREENVRKYNQKQQEAIERQQKSDARRNESQSGSSPAQKAIQGQ
;
A
#
# COMPACT_ATOMS: atom_id res chain seq x y z
N MET A 1 -36.95 -76.08 -35.91
CA MET A 1 -37.84 -76.74 -34.95
C MET A 1 -37.22 -76.56 -33.56
N LEU A 2 -37.94 -75.92 -32.62
CA LEU A 2 -37.68 -75.81 -31.16
C LEU A 2 -36.41 -75.04 -30.70
N LYS A 3 -36.33 -74.35 -29.55
CA LYS A 3 -37.25 -73.64 -28.62
C LYS A 3 -36.33 -73.04 -27.51
N PHE A 4 -36.79 -71.99 -26.85
CA PHE A 4 -36.28 -71.38 -25.61
C PHE A 4 -35.85 -72.37 -24.50
N GLY A 5 -34.97 -71.92 -23.58
CA GLY A 5 -34.82 -72.55 -22.25
C GLY A 5 -33.76 -71.91 -21.34
N MET A 6 -34.20 -71.28 -20.25
CA MET A 6 -33.43 -70.70 -19.14
C MET A 6 -32.79 -71.77 -18.20
N THR A 7 -31.66 -71.40 -17.56
CA THR A 7 -31.09 -71.67 -16.18
C THR A 7 -31.56 -72.89 -15.36
N PRO A 8 -30.82 -73.45 -14.35
CA PRO A 8 -29.79 -72.83 -13.47
C PRO A 8 -28.62 -73.75 -13.03
N HIS A 9 -27.57 -73.25 -12.36
CA HIS A 9 -26.79 -74.03 -11.36
C HIS A 9 -25.97 -73.13 -10.42
N ASN A 10 -26.33 -73.21 -9.12
CA ASN A 10 -25.51 -73.15 -7.88
C ASN A 10 -24.51 -72.01 -7.63
N LEU A 11 -24.18 -71.56 -6.41
CA LEU A 11 -24.70 -71.58 -5.03
C LEU A 11 -23.52 -71.02 -4.19
N MET A 12 -23.77 -70.10 -3.24
CA MET A 12 -22.85 -69.63 -2.17
C MET A 12 -21.59 -68.85 -2.63
N ILE A 13 -21.30 -67.64 -2.14
CA ILE A 13 -20.79 -67.37 -0.79
C ILE A 13 -21.19 -65.96 -0.31
N SER A 14 -21.95 -65.97 0.78
CA SER A 14 -21.98 -65.10 1.97
C SER A 14 -21.68 -63.60 1.91
N PHE A 15 -22.74 -62.84 2.17
CA PHE A 15 -22.75 -61.61 2.96
C PHE A 15 -22.30 -61.89 4.41
N GLU A 16 -21.27 -61.19 4.90
CA GLU A 16 -21.16 -60.90 6.35
C GLU A 16 -20.18 -59.73 6.59
N LYS A 17 -20.54 -58.88 7.56
CA LYS A 17 -19.75 -57.80 8.21
C LYS A 17 -19.90 -56.39 7.66
N LEU A 18 -21.13 -55.90 7.78
CA LEU A 18 -21.44 -54.54 8.21
C LEU A 18 -21.52 -54.52 9.76
N PHE A 19 -20.99 -53.45 10.38
CA PHE A 19 -21.26 -52.95 11.76
C PHE A 19 -20.72 -53.69 13.01
N SER A 20 -19.75 -53.04 13.70
CA SER A 20 -19.73 -52.79 15.17
C SER A 20 -18.51 -51.89 15.47
N ARG A 21 -18.72 -50.60 15.78
CA ARG A 21 -18.91 -49.98 17.10
C ARG A 21 -17.68 -49.99 18.03
N LEU A 22 -17.49 -48.81 18.65
CA LEU A 22 -16.70 -48.44 19.84
C LEU A 22 -15.21 -48.17 19.65
N ASN A 23 -14.54 -47.29 20.39
CA ASN A 23 -14.81 -46.00 21.05
C ASN A 23 -13.46 -45.61 21.69
N LEU A 24 -13.24 -44.31 21.90
CA LEU A 24 -12.34 -43.70 22.90
C LEU A 24 -10.79 -43.70 22.73
N HIS A 25 -10.31 -42.45 22.87
CA HIS A 25 -9.08 -41.99 23.55
C HIS A 25 -7.73 -42.09 22.83
N GLN A 26 -7.22 -40.92 22.40
CA GLN A 26 -6.01 -40.39 23.03
C GLN A 26 -5.86 -38.87 22.91
N VAL A 27 -5.51 -38.28 24.04
CA VAL A 27 -5.18 -36.88 24.31
C VAL A 27 -3.65 -36.72 24.20
N SER A 28 -3.18 -35.68 23.49
CA SER A 28 -1.84 -35.08 23.64
C SER A 28 -1.85 -33.72 22.91
N ARG A 29 -2.09 -32.58 23.57
CA ARG A 29 -1.15 -31.69 24.29
C ARG A 29 0.20 -31.41 23.59
N ARG A 30 0.24 -30.19 23.00
CA ARG A 30 1.21 -29.08 23.26
C ARG A 30 2.40 -28.86 22.28
N PRO A 31 2.99 -27.64 22.25
CA PRO A 31 3.08 -26.81 21.03
C PRO A 31 4.52 -26.50 20.57
N ALA A 32 4.69 -26.13 19.30
CA ALA A 32 5.96 -25.64 18.77
C ALA A 32 5.90 -24.13 18.49
N ARG A 33 6.64 -23.37 19.30
CA ARG A 33 7.17 -22.03 19.01
C ARG A 33 8.53 -22.19 18.32
N ALA A 34 8.76 -21.51 17.21
CA ALA A 34 10.08 -21.02 16.73
C ALA A 34 9.87 -20.27 15.40
N THR A 35 9.84 -18.94 15.41
CA THR A 35 10.94 -18.01 15.02
C THR A 35 11.15 -17.83 13.51
N PHE A 36 10.79 -16.61 13.07
CA PHE A 36 11.44 -15.73 12.11
C PHE A 36 12.32 -16.33 11.00
N SER A 37 11.97 -16.03 9.75
CA SER A 37 12.93 -15.66 8.71
C SER A 37 12.28 -14.75 7.68
N ALA A 38 13.07 -13.75 7.28
CA ALA A 38 12.77 -12.63 6.42
C ALA A 38 12.36 -13.02 4.99
N VAL A 39 11.74 -12.07 4.27
CA VAL A 39 12.03 -11.65 2.87
C VAL A 39 10.88 -10.78 2.37
N GLY A 40 11.20 -9.62 1.77
CA GLY A 40 10.30 -8.90 0.85
C GLY A 40 9.92 -7.47 1.21
N LEU A 41 10.89 -6.57 1.37
CA LEU A 41 10.64 -5.13 1.22
C LEU A 41 10.35 -4.82 -0.26
N PHE A 42 9.07 -4.72 -0.63
CA PHE A 42 8.68 -4.05 -1.87
C PHE A 42 8.60 -2.54 -1.63
N GLY A 43 9.57 -1.81 -2.18
CA GLY A 43 9.60 -0.35 -2.16
C GLY A 43 8.44 0.22 -2.99
N ILE A 44 7.57 0.99 -2.35
CA ILE A 44 6.60 1.85 -3.03
C ILE A 44 7.27 3.22 -3.20
N VAL A 45 7.64 3.53 -4.43
CA VAL A 45 8.04 4.89 -4.84
C VAL A 45 6.76 5.74 -4.88
N THR A 46 6.57 6.59 -3.87
CA THR A 46 5.54 7.63 -3.91
C THR A 46 6.11 8.84 -4.62
N VAL A 47 5.63 9.10 -5.84
CA VAL A 47 5.92 10.33 -6.58
C VAL A 47 5.02 11.42 -6.00
N ALA A 48 5.61 12.35 -5.25
CA ALA A 48 4.96 13.55 -4.77
C ALA A 48 4.72 14.50 -5.95
N ALA A 49 3.50 14.55 -6.47
CA ALA A 49 3.07 15.62 -7.37
C ALA A 49 2.52 16.78 -6.55
N VAL A 50 3.31 17.85 -6.48
CA VAL A 50 2.92 19.16 -5.95
C VAL A 50 1.94 19.79 -6.95
N VAL A 51 0.69 20.01 -6.53
CA VAL A 51 -0.29 20.83 -7.28
C VAL A 51 -0.56 22.09 -6.45
N PRO A 52 -0.41 23.30 -7.03
CA PRO A 52 -0.52 24.55 -6.30
C PRO A 52 -1.97 24.86 -5.89
N ILE A 53 -2.14 25.23 -4.62
CA ILE A 53 -3.39 25.74 -4.05
C ILE A 53 -3.59 27.17 -4.57
N ALA A 54 -4.56 27.36 -5.45
CA ALA A 54 -5.07 28.69 -5.80
C ALA A 54 -6.05 29.14 -4.71
N ALA A 55 -5.62 30.09 -3.88
CA ALA A 55 -6.49 30.81 -2.95
C ALA A 55 -7.47 31.68 -3.75
N SER A 56 -8.76 31.35 -3.70
CA SER A 56 -9.82 32.28 -4.06
C SER A 56 -10.45 32.81 -2.76
N ALA A 57 -10.21 34.09 -2.51
CA ALA A 57 -10.89 34.85 -1.48
C ALA A 57 -12.36 35.01 -1.91
N GLN A 58 -13.27 34.29 -1.26
CA GLN A 58 -14.69 34.62 -1.32
C GLN A 58 -15.07 35.38 -0.05
N GLN A 59 -15.27 36.68 -0.26
CA GLN A 59 -15.79 37.64 0.70
C GLN A 59 -17.16 37.16 1.20
N GLY A 60 -17.26 36.97 2.52
CA GLY A 60 -18.53 36.70 3.18
C GLY A 60 -19.44 37.93 3.07
N LEU A 61 -20.53 37.79 2.32
CA LEU A 61 -21.64 38.74 2.36
C LEU A 61 -22.42 38.52 3.66
N SER A 62 -22.46 39.57 4.48
CA SER A 62 -23.15 39.64 5.76
C SER A 62 -24.67 39.53 5.62
N ALA A 63 -25.29 38.91 6.63
CA ALA A 63 -26.70 38.51 6.73
C ALA A 63 -27.75 39.65 6.82
N VAL A 64 -27.52 40.82 6.22
CA VAL A 64 -28.46 41.96 6.26
C VAL A 64 -29.04 42.32 4.88
N GLU A 65 -28.61 41.68 3.80
CA GLU A 65 -29.15 41.94 2.45
C GLU A 65 -30.16 40.87 1.98
N ALA A 66 -30.83 40.21 2.95
CA ALA A 66 -31.88 39.21 2.72
C ALA A 66 -33.31 39.76 2.94
N ALA A 67 -33.47 41.06 3.21
CA ALA A 67 -34.76 41.70 3.43
C ALA A 67 -34.99 42.80 2.38
N GLY A 68 -35.46 42.42 1.19
CA GLY A 68 -35.83 43.42 0.18
C GLY A 68 -35.94 42.97 -1.28
N ARG A 69 -36.14 41.69 -1.58
CA ARG A 69 -36.43 41.25 -2.95
C ARG A 69 -37.84 40.71 -3.04
N THR A 70 -38.70 41.49 -3.68
CA THR A 70 -40.08 41.14 -4.03
C THR A 70 -40.10 39.91 -4.93
N THR A 71 -41.16 39.11 -4.79
CA THR A 71 -41.35 37.77 -5.37
C THR A 71 -41.48 37.72 -6.91
N GLU A 72 -41.12 38.79 -7.62
CA GLU A 72 -41.28 38.87 -9.09
C GLU A 72 -39.98 38.73 -9.90
N GLN A 73 -38.81 38.60 -9.26
CA GLN A 73 -37.51 38.50 -9.96
C GLN A 73 -36.84 37.11 -9.88
N LEU A 74 -37.49 36.10 -9.30
CA LEU A 74 -37.05 34.69 -9.38
C LEU A 74 -37.84 33.94 -10.45
N ARG A 75 -37.61 34.25 -11.72
CA ARG A 75 -37.91 33.32 -12.81
C ARG A 75 -36.60 32.81 -13.39
N VAL A 76 -36.01 31.83 -12.71
CA VAL A 76 -34.91 31.04 -13.27
C VAL A 76 -35.49 30.26 -14.46
N PRO A 77 -34.90 30.33 -15.67
CA PRO A 77 -35.33 29.47 -16.76
C PRO A 77 -35.05 28.02 -16.35
N VAL A 78 -36.11 27.24 -16.16
CA VAL A 78 -36.03 25.80 -15.91
C VAL A 78 -35.56 25.14 -17.21
N LYS A 79 -34.24 25.08 -17.41
CA LYS A 79 -33.67 24.03 -18.25
C LYS A 79 -33.64 22.76 -17.39
N PRO A 80 -34.19 21.63 -17.86
CA PRO A 80 -34.08 20.38 -17.13
C PRO A 80 -32.59 20.08 -16.94
N PHE A 81 -32.17 19.91 -15.69
CA PHE A 81 -30.84 19.47 -15.35
C PHE A 81 -30.69 18.03 -15.84
N ASP A 82 -30.02 17.86 -16.97
CA ASP A 82 -29.66 16.53 -17.46
C ASP A 82 -28.40 16.08 -16.73
N ALA A 83 -28.58 15.31 -15.65
CA ALA A 83 -27.52 14.76 -14.82
C ALA A 83 -26.58 13.78 -15.56
N THR A 84 -26.84 13.50 -16.85
CA THR A 84 -26.03 12.60 -17.66
C THR A 84 -25.13 13.30 -18.67
N ALA A 85 -25.35 14.60 -18.96
CA ALA A 85 -24.62 15.30 -20.01
C ALA A 85 -23.12 15.51 -19.72
N ASP A 86 -22.71 15.56 -18.44
CA ASP A 86 -21.31 15.72 -18.03
C ASP A 86 -20.60 14.42 -17.63
N ARG A 87 -21.29 13.26 -17.73
CA ARG A 87 -20.63 11.96 -17.54
C ARG A 87 -20.16 11.43 -18.89
N ILE A 88 -18.95 11.80 -19.29
CA ILE A 88 -18.21 10.98 -20.26
C ILE A 88 -17.90 9.66 -19.54
N PRO A 89 -18.50 8.52 -19.94
CA PRO A 89 -18.18 7.24 -19.33
C PRO A 89 -16.68 6.98 -19.57
N SER A 90 -15.92 6.78 -18.49
CA SER A 90 -14.53 6.34 -18.58
C SER A 90 -14.44 5.12 -19.50
N SER A 91 -13.36 4.97 -20.26
CA SER A 91 -13.15 3.81 -21.13
C SER A 91 -13.32 2.48 -20.40
N ALA A 92 -13.04 2.45 -19.09
CA ALA A 92 -13.32 1.32 -18.21
C ALA A 92 -14.82 1.01 -18.06
N SER A 93 -15.69 2.02 -18.04
CA SER A 93 -17.15 1.85 -17.96
C SER A 93 -17.80 1.52 -19.30
N GLN A 94 -17.21 1.98 -20.42
CA GLN A 94 -17.61 1.51 -21.76
C GLN A 94 -17.16 0.06 -21.97
N ALA A 95 -15.96 -0.30 -21.51
CA ALA A 95 -15.47 -1.67 -21.55
C ALA A 95 -16.29 -2.61 -20.65
N SER A 96 -16.76 -2.15 -19.48
CA SER A 96 -17.63 -2.97 -18.62
C SER A 96 -19.06 -3.08 -19.15
N ALA A 97 -19.58 -2.03 -19.80
CA ALA A 97 -20.89 -2.09 -20.47
C ALA A 97 -20.85 -2.94 -21.75
N ALA A 98 -19.75 -2.88 -22.52
CA ALA A 98 -19.51 -3.74 -23.68
C ALA A 98 -19.21 -5.19 -23.28
N ALA A 99 -18.52 -5.42 -22.15
CA ALA A 99 -18.33 -6.76 -21.59
C ALA A 99 -19.64 -7.34 -21.03
N ALA A 100 -20.50 -6.51 -20.43
CA ALA A 100 -21.84 -6.93 -20.01
C ALA A 100 -22.76 -7.23 -21.21
N ALA A 101 -22.70 -6.42 -22.27
CA ALA A 101 -23.47 -6.67 -23.50
C ALA A 101 -22.94 -7.87 -24.31
N ALA A 102 -21.64 -8.20 -24.21
CA ALA A 102 -21.03 -9.36 -24.86
C ALA A 102 -21.25 -10.68 -24.10
N GLU A 103 -21.72 -10.64 -22.86
CA GLU A 103 -22.16 -11.83 -22.10
C GLU A 103 -23.63 -12.19 -22.38
N ASP A 104 -24.47 -11.22 -22.73
CA ASP A 104 -25.92 -11.41 -22.96
C ASP A 104 -26.28 -12.04 -24.32
N ASP A 105 -25.34 -12.10 -25.28
CA ASP A 105 -25.55 -12.65 -26.64
C ASP A 105 -24.91 -14.04 -26.84
N LYS A 106 -24.44 -14.66 -25.75
CA LYS A 106 -24.06 -16.08 -25.79
C LYS A 106 -25.35 -16.89 -25.73
N PRO A 107 -25.59 -17.84 -26.67
CA PRO A 107 -26.71 -18.76 -26.52
C PRO A 107 -26.58 -19.42 -25.16
N VAL A 108 -27.57 -19.19 -24.28
CA VAL A 108 -27.62 -19.81 -22.97
C VAL A 108 -27.51 -21.32 -23.22
N PRO A 109 -26.44 -21.98 -22.77
CA PRO A 109 -26.28 -23.41 -23.02
C PRO A 109 -27.52 -24.09 -22.46
N TYR A 110 -28.18 -24.88 -23.31
CA TYR A 110 -29.31 -25.68 -22.91
C TYR A 110 -28.82 -26.65 -21.83
N ASP A 111 -29.12 -26.33 -20.58
CA ASP A 111 -28.75 -27.16 -19.44
C ASP A 111 -29.76 -28.30 -19.33
N ASP A 112 -29.36 -29.47 -19.82
CA ASP A 112 -30.16 -30.70 -19.73
C ASP A 112 -30.31 -31.20 -18.28
N GLN A 113 -29.60 -30.58 -17.32
CA GLN A 113 -29.68 -30.84 -15.89
C GLN A 113 -30.51 -29.82 -15.11
N LEU A 114 -31.20 -28.89 -15.79
CA LEU A 114 -32.02 -27.89 -15.08
C LEU A 114 -33.14 -28.57 -14.27
N ASP A 115 -33.13 -28.36 -12.95
CA ASP A 115 -34.22 -28.80 -12.09
C ASP A 115 -35.50 -28.02 -12.41
N MET A 116 -36.57 -28.74 -12.77
CA MET A 116 -37.89 -28.16 -13.05
C MET A 116 -38.67 -27.83 -11.78
N HIS A 117 -38.24 -28.36 -10.63
CA HIS A 117 -38.89 -28.18 -9.34
C HIS A 117 -37.88 -27.74 -8.26
N PRO A 118 -37.20 -26.59 -8.48
CA PRO A 118 -36.25 -26.04 -7.53
C PRO A 118 -36.91 -25.75 -6.18
N ALA A 119 -36.12 -25.85 -5.12
CA ALA A 119 -36.58 -25.64 -3.75
C ALA A 119 -37.13 -24.21 -3.51
N ALA A 120 -37.92 -24.06 -2.44
CA ALA A 120 -38.60 -22.79 -2.13
C ALA A 120 -37.66 -21.66 -1.64
N ASP A 121 -36.42 -21.97 -1.32
CA ASP A 121 -35.34 -21.06 -0.97
C ASP A 121 -34.38 -20.82 -2.16
N ASP A 122 -34.39 -21.70 -3.17
CA ASP A 122 -33.61 -21.54 -4.38
C ASP A 122 -34.27 -20.55 -5.35
N PHE A 123 -33.99 -19.27 -5.16
CA PHE A 123 -34.41 -18.21 -6.09
C PHE A 123 -33.73 -18.31 -7.46
N GLY A 124 -32.52 -18.88 -7.53
CA GLY A 124 -31.75 -19.04 -8.76
C GLY A 124 -32.37 -20.07 -9.69
N GLY A 125 -32.62 -21.28 -9.19
CA GLY A 125 -33.29 -22.33 -9.96
C GLY A 125 -34.69 -21.94 -10.41
N ARG A 126 -35.48 -21.29 -9.56
CA ARG A 126 -36.84 -20.83 -9.95
C ARG A 126 -36.81 -19.80 -11.08
N ARG A 127 -35.82 -18.90 -11.07
CA ARG A 127 -35.62 -17.94 -12.17
C ARG A 127 -35.27 -18.66 -13.47
N ALA A 128 -34.35 -19.62 -13.41
CA ALA A 128 -33.94 -20.41 -14.56
C ALA A 128 -35.11 -21.22 -15.16
N VAL A 129 -36.01 -21.77 -14.34
CA VAL A 129 -37.23 -22.44 -14.84
C VAL A 129 -38.14 -21.47 -15.59
N LEU A 130 -38.37 -20.25 -15.05
CA LEU A 130 -39.18 -19.23 -15.73
C LEU A 130 -38.52 -18.74 -17.03
N ASP A 131 -37.19 -18.63 -17.06
CA ASP A 131 -36.46 -18.27 -18.26
C ASP A 131 -36.52 -19.39 -19.33
N ARG A 132 -36.47 -20.67 -18.92
CA ARG A 132 -36.72 -21.80 -19.84
C ARG A 132 -38.15 -21.80 -20.39
N GLN A 133 -39.16 -21.52 -19.54
CA GLN A 133 -40.54 -21.41 -19.99
C GLN A 133 -40.71 -20.30 -21.04
N ARG A 134 -40.09 -19.14 -20.81
CA ARG A 134 -40.07 -18.04 -21.78
C ARG A 134 -39.45 -18.47 -23.10
N ALA A 135 -38.28 -19.09 -23.07
CA ALA A 135 -37.59 -19.58 -24.27
C ALA A 135 -38.46 -20.58 -25.05
N TRP A 136 -39.21 -21.44 -24.35
CA TRP A 136 -40.11 -22.40 -24.98
C TRP A 136 -41.33 -21.74 -25.63
N ILE A 137 -41.88 -20.68 -25.02
CA ILE A 137 -42.95 -19.87 -25.60
C ILE A 137 -42.47 -19.18 -26.88
N ASP A 138 -41.27 -18.60 -26.85
CA ASP A 138 -40.68 -17.92 -28.00
C ASP A 138 -40.37 -18.92 -29.14
N TYR A 139 -39.84 -20.10 -28.82
CA TYR A 139 -39.66 -21.19 -29.78
C TYR A 139 -40.97 -21.60 -30.46
N ARG A 140 -42.05 -21.81 -29.69
CA ARG A 140 -43.35 -22.19 -30.25
C ARG A 140 -43.96 -21.11 -31.13
N PHE A 141 -43.72 -19.83 -30.82
CA PHE A 141 -44.16 -18.74 -31.68
C PHE A 141 -43.40 -18.74 -33.01
N GLU A 142 -42.09 -18.98 -32.99
CA GLU A 142 -41.31 -19.12 -34.23
C GLU A 142 -41.77 -20.32 -35.06
N GLU A 143 -42.03 -21.47 -34.45
CA GLU A 143 -42.63 -22.63 -35.11
C GLU A 143 -44.00 -22.29 -35.73
N ALA A 144 -44.87 -21.61 -34.98
CA ALA A 144 -46.17 -21.17 -35.45
C ALA A 144 -46.08 -20.25 -36.67
N LYS A 145 -45.03 -19.42 -36.80
CA LYS A 145 -44.83 -18.58 -38.00
C LYS A 145 -44.59 -19.43 -39.26
N TYR A 146 -43.81 -20.50 -39.15
CA TYR A 146 -43.60 -21.43 -40.26
C TYR A 146 -44.89 -22.18 -40.63
N GLU A 147 -45.64 -22.63 -39.62
CA GLU A 147 -46.94 -23.27 -39.84
C GLU A 147 -47.96 -22.32 -40.49
N CYS A 148 -48.00 -21.05 -40.05
CA CYS A 148 -48.88 -20.03 -40.61
C CYS A 148 -48.56 -19.70 -42.07
N ALA A 149 -47.31 -19.85 -42.51
CA ALA A 149 -46.91 -19.60 -43.90
C ALA A 149 -47.62 -20.54 -44.90
N SER A 150 -48.08 -21.71 -44.46
CA SER A 150 -48.82 -22.67 -45.28
C SER A 150 -50.32 -22.37 -45.42
N LYS A 151 -50.86 -21.39 -44.67
CA LYS A 151 -52.29 -21.09 -44.61
C LYS A 151 -52.68 -19.92 -45.51
N PHE A 152 -53.91 -19.94 -46.01
CA PHE A 152 -54.43 -18.87 -46.89
C PHE A 152 -54.49 -17.50 -46.20
N PHE A 153 -54.83 -17.45 -44.90
CA PHE A 153 -54.89 -16.20 -44.12
C PHE A 153 -53.67 -16.07 -43.19
N VAL A 154 -52.48 -15.95 -43.78
CA VAL A 154 -51.20 -15.89 -43.05
C VAL A 154 -51.19 -14.80 -41.97
N ASN A 155 -51.60 -13.57 -42.31
CA ASN A 155 -51.57 -12.44 -41.38
C ASN A 155 -52.46 -12.70 -40.15
N TYR A 156 -53.70 -13.15 -40.38
CA TYR A 156 -54.61 -13.49 -39.29
C TYR A 156 -54.07 -14.63 -38.42
N CYS A 157 -53.45 -15.65 -39.04
CA CYS A 157 -52.81 -16.73 -38.31
C CYS A 157 -51.66 -16.24 -37.41
N ILE A 158 -50.79 -15.38 -37.93
CA ILE A 158 -49.65 -14.82 -37.19
C ILE A 158 -50.15 -13.94 -36.04
N ASP A 159 -51.18 -13.13 -36.26
CA ASP A 159 -51.73 -12.26 -35.22
C ASP A 159 -52.34 -13.06 -34.07
N ASN A 160 -53.09 -14.14 -34.37
CA ASN A 160 -53.58 -15.05 -33.34
C ASN A 160 -52.44 -15.72 -32.57
N ALA A 161 -51.40 -16.22 -33.27
CA ALA A 161 -50.23 -16.81 -32.63
C ALA A 161 -49.48 -15.80 -31.73
N ARG A 162 -49.45 -14.52 -32.13
CA ARG A 162 -48.86 -13.43 -31.34
C ARG A 162 -49.69 -13.14 -30.09
N ASP A 163 -51.01 -13.18 -30.17
CA ASP A 163 -51.87 -12.97 -29.01
C ASP A 163 -51.76 -14.13 -28.01
N GLU A 164 -51.67 -15.37 -28.48
CA GLU A 164 -51.33 -16.53 -27.63
C GLU A 164 -49.96 -16.37 -26.95
N GLN A 165 -48.93 -15.95 -27.71
CA GLN A 165 -47.60 -15.68 -27.17
C GLN A 165 -47.64 -14.59 -26.09
N ARG A 166 -48.37 -13.48 -26.33
CA ARG A 166 -48.49 -12.37 -25.39
C ARG A 166 -49.12 -12.80 -24.06
N GLU A 167 -50.20 -13.59 -24.09
CA GLU A 167 -50.83 -14.09 -22.88
C GLU A 167 -49.93 -15.07 -22.12
N ALA A 168 -49.22 -15.96 -22.83
CA ALA A 168 -48.27 -16.88 -22.21
C ALA A 168 -47.08 -16.14 -21.56
N LEU A 169 -46.49 -15.16 -22.25
CA LEU A 169 -45.41 -14.32 -21.72
C LEU A 169 -45.86 -13.48 -20.52
N LYS A 170 -47.10 -12.98 -20.54
CA LYS A 170 -47.70 -12.25 -19.41
C LYS A 170 -47.85 -13.13 -18.19
N ALA A 171 -48.24 -14.39 -18.35
CA ALA A 171 -48.27 -15.36 -17.25
C ALA A 171 -46.87 -15.58 -16.64
N VAL A 172 -45.84 -15.81 -17.46
CA VAL A 172 -44.44 -15.95 -16.98
C VAL A 172 -43.95 -14.69 -16.28
N ARG A 173 -44.24 -13.51 -16.84
CA ARG A 173 -43.88 -12.21 -16.23
C ARG A 173 -44.53 -12.04 -14.86
N SER A 174 -45.80 -12.42 -14.70
CA SER A 174 -46.49 -12.33 -13.41
C SER A 174 -45.83 -13.19 -12.33
N GLN A 175 -45.40 -14.41 -12.69
CA GLN A 175 -44.67 -15.31 -11.79
C GLN A 175 -43.30 -14.74 -11.41
N ARG A 176 -42.58 -14.16 -12.38
CA ARG A 176 -41.29 -13.51 -12.14
C ARG A 176 -41.39 -12.33 -11.18
N LEU A 177 -42.43 -11.50 -11.31
CA LEU A 177 -42.65 -10.37 -10.39
C LEU A 177 -42.86 -10.85 -8.95
N VAL A 178 -43.64 -11.91 -8.75
CA VAL A 178 -43.84 -12.51 -7.42
C VAL A 178 -42.53 -13.06 -6.86
N LEU A 179 -41.73 -13.75 -7.67
CA LEU A 179 -40.42 -14.25 -7.27
C LEU A 179 -39.47 -13.10 -6.86
N GLU A 180 -39.41 -12.04 -7.66
CA GLU A 180 -38.58 -10.86 -7.37
C GLU A 180 -39.05 -10.11 -6.11
N ASP A 181 -40.36 -10.06 -5.85
CA ASP A 181 -40.91 -9.51 -4.59
C ASP A 181 -40.50 -10.33 -3.37
N GLN A 182 -40.54 -11.66 -3.48
CA GLN A 182 -40.07 -12.55 -2.41
C GLN A 182 -38.57 -12.36 -2.15
N GLU A 183 -37.77 -12.27 -3.21
CA GLU A 183 -36.32 -12.05 -3.11
C GLU A 183 -36.01 -10.67 -2.50
N ARG A 184 -36.76 -9.63 -2.86
CA ARG A 184 -36.66 -8.30 -2.23
C ARG A 184 -36.95 -8.36 -0.73
N LYS A 185 -37.99 -9.09 -0.32
CA LYS A 185 -38.36 -9.27 1.10
C LYS A 185 -37.30 -10.05 1.86
N ALA A 186 -36.80 -11.16 1.31
CA ALA A 186 -35.75 -11.97 1.92
C ALA A 186 -34.47 -11.13 2.16
N ARG A 187 -34.02 -10.38 1.14
CA ARG A 187 -32.88 -9.46 1.30
C ARG A 187 -33.13 -8.33 2.29
N ALA A 188 -34.37 -7.89 2.45
CA ALA A 188 -34.71 -6.87 3.45
C ALA A 188 -34.60 -7.44 4.86
N GLN A 189 -35.13 -8.64 5.09
CA GLN A 189 -35.03 -9.35 6.37
C GLN A 189 -33.57 -9.60 6.77
N GLU A 190 -32.73 -10.10 5.84
CA GLU A 190 -31.31 -10.32 6.10
C GLU A 190 -30.59 -9.02 6.51
N ARG A 191 -30.92 -7.88 5.88
CA ARG A 191 -30.36 -6.58 6.26
C ARG A 191 -30.80 -6.15 7.65
N ASP A 192 -32.07 -6.38 8.00
CA ASP A 192 -32.64 -6.03 9.29
C ASP A 192 -32.03 -6.88 10.40
N GLU A 193 -31.84 -8.19 10.17
CA GLU A 193 -31.16 -9.11 11.07
C GLU A 193 -29.70 -8.68 11.31
N ARG A 194 -28.94 -8.46 10.23
CA ARG A 194 -27.54 -7.97 10.33
C ARG A 194 -27.44 -6.64 11.07
N LEU A 195 -28.40 -5.74 10.85
CA LEU A 195 -28.43 -4.46 11.54
C LEU A 195 -28.80 -4.61 13.01
N ALA A 196 -29.71 -5.52 13.35
CA ALA A 196 -30.06 -5.86 14.73
C ALA A 196 -28.86 -6.48 15.46
N GLU A 197 -28.15 -7.41 14.84
CA GLU A 197 -26.91 -7.99 15.39
C GLU A 197 -25.85 -6.92 15.63
N LYS A 198 -25.59 -6.05 14.64
CA LYS A 198 -24.61 -4.97 14.79
C LYS A 198 -25.00 -3.99 15.90
N ARG A 199 -26.30 -3.68 16.04
CA ARG A 199 -26.81 -2.85 17.16
C ARG A 199 -26.61 -3.55 18.49
N ALA A 200 -26.88 -4.85 18.58
CA ALA A 200 -26.69 -5.65 19.79
C ALA A 200 -25.21 -5.73 20.19
N GLN A 201 -24.30 -5.98 19.24
CA GLN A 201 -22.84 -5.96 19.45
C GLN A 201 -22.38 -4.58 19.93
N THR A 202 -22.81 -3.52 19.22
CA THR A 202 -22.46 -2.14 19.59
C THR A 202 -22.97 -1.80 21.00
N ALA A 203 -24.17 -2.22 21.37
CA ALA A 203 -24.72 -2.02 22.71
C ALA A 203 -23.93 -2.81 23.78
N ALA A 204 -23.57 -4.06 23.50
CA ALA A 204 -22.77 -4.89 24.39
C ALA A 204 -21.36 -4.31 24.61
N GLU A 205 -20.75 -3.74 23.58
CA GLU A 205 -19.44 -3.09 23.64
C GLU A 205 -19.47 -1.65 24.15
N ALA A 206 -20.66 -1.03 24.28
CA ALA A 206 -20.81 0.35 24.72
C ALA A 206 -20.10 0.68 26.05
N PRO A 207 -20.21 -0.13 27.13
CA PRO A 207 -19.51 0.15 28.38
C PRO A 207 -17.99 0.04 28.23
N GLN A 208 -17.49 -0.95 27.50
CA GLN A 208 -16.05 -1.12 27.26
C GLN A 208 -15.50 0.05 26.46
N ARG A 209 -16.17 0.45 25.36
CA ARG A 209 -15.78 1.63 24.57
C ARG A 209 -15.87 2.93 25.38
N ALA A 210 -16.80 3.03 26.34
CA ALA A 210 -16.86 4.19 27.24
C ALA A 210 -15.69 4.20 28.24
N ALA A 211 -15.34 3.04 28.81
CA ALA A 211 -14.19 2.89 29.70
C ALA A 211 -12.87 3.18 28.97
N GLU A 212 -12.70 2.65 27.76
CA GLU A 212 -11.52 2.92 26.92
C GLU A 212 -11.44 4.41 26.55
N ARG A 213 -12.55 5.07 26.20
CA ARG A 213 -12.56 6.53 25.97
C ARG A 213 -12.14 7.30 27.22
N ALA A 214 -12.64 6.92 28.39
CA ALA A 214 -12.26 7.55 29.65
C ALA A 214 -10.77 7.39 29.95
N GLN A 215 -10.21 6.19 29.73
CA GLN A 215 -8.77 5.92 29.88
C GLN A 215 -7.92 6.74 28.91
N ASN A 216 -8.31 6.80 27.63
CA ASN A 216 -7.60 7.60 26.64
C ASN A 216 -7.58 9.10 27.00
N VAL A 217 -8.70 9.62 27.53
CA VAL A 217 -8.77 11.00 28.02
C VAL A 217 -7.83 11.20 29.21
N SER A 218 -7.86 10.32 30.20
CA SER A 218 -6.96 10.44 31.37
C SER A 218 -5.48 10.32 30.99
N ASP A 219 -5.14 9.44 30.05
CA ASP A 219 -3.76 9.27 29.57
C ASP A 219 -3.28 10.50 28.80
N TYR A 220 -4.17 11.12 28.02
CA TYR A 220 -3.88 12.36 27.32
C TYR A 220 -3.62 13.51 28.29
N GLU A 221 -4.47 13.68 29.30
CA GLU A 221 -4.31 14.69 30.35
C GLU A 221 -3.02 14.48 31.16
N ALA A 222 -2.70 13.23 31.54
CA ALA A 222 -1.46 12.90 32.23
C ALA A 222 -0.22 13.24 31.39
N LYS A 223 -0.22 12.93 30.09
CA LYS A 223 0.86 13.29 29.16
C LYS A 223 1.00 14.79 28.99
N GLN A 224 -0.12 15.53 28.97
CA GLN A 224 -0.08 16.98 28.94
C GLN A 224 0.57 17.54 30.21
N ALA A 225 0.18 17.07 31.40
CA ALA A 225 0.77 17.49 32.66
C ALA A 225 2.27 17.18 32.72
N GLU A 226 2.68 15.98 32.32
CA GLU A 226 4.08 15.58 32.26
C GLU A 226 4.88 16.45 31.26
N TYR A 227 4.31 16.80 30.11
CA TYR A 227 4.93 17.74 29.17
C TYR A 227 5.17 19.11 29.82
N GLN A 228 4.17 19.65 30.52
CA GLN A 228 4.31 20.93 31.22
C GLN A 228 5.38 20.87 32.32
N GLN A 229 5.45 19.77 33.06
CA GLN A 229 6.50 19.54 34.06
C GLN A 229 7.89 19.51 33.40
N ARG A 230 8.07 18.73 32.33
CA ARG A 230 9.35 18.70 31.59
C ARG A 230 9.74 20.06 31.03
N VAL A 231 8.79 20.85 30.53
CA VAL A 231 9.07 22.22 30.07
C VAL A 231 9.52 23.09 31.24
N THR A 232 8.84 23.01 32.38
CA THR A 232 9.16 23.77 33.60
C THR A 232 10.54 23.39 34.14
N GLU A 233 10.85 22.09 34.25
CA GLU A 233 12.18 21.61 34.64
C GLU A 233 13.24 22.03 33.64
N ARG A 234 12.94 21.92 32.33
CA ARG A 234 13.90 22.26 31.29
C ARG A 234 14.26 23.75 31.33
N THR A 235 13.26 24.60 31.52
CA THR A 235 13.43 26.06 31.64
C THR A 235 14.09 26.44 32.95
N GLY A 236 13.72 25.83 34.08
CA GLY A 236 14.35 26.06 35.39
C GLY A 236 15.84 25.69 35.42
N GLN A 237 16.24 24.60 34.75
CA GLN A 237 17.63 24.17 34.61
C GLN A 237 18.39 24.87 33.46
N ALA A 238 17.74 25.74 32.68
CA ALA A 238 18.39 26.47 31.58
C ALA A 238 19.64 27.29 32.02
N PRO A 239 19.60 28.09 33.11
CA PRO A 239 20.78 28.83 33.55
C PRO A 239 21.93 27.91 33.98
N GLU A 240 21.63 26.83 34.69
CA GLU A 240 22.65 25.86 35.12
C GLU A 240 23.27 25.13 33.93
N ARG A 241 22.46 24.74 32.94
CA ARG A 241 22.99 24.18 31.67
C ARG A 241 23.85 25.18 30.91
N ALA A 242 23.47 26.45 30.86
CA ALA A 242 24.26 27.50 30.23
C ALA A 242 25.61 27.70 30.95
N ALA A 243 25.60 27.71 32.30
CA ALA A 243 26.82 27.78 33.10
C ALA A 243 27.72 26.55 32.89
N ASN A 244 27.15 25.34 32.93
CA ASN A 244 27.88 24.10 32.67
C ASN A 244 28.49 24.07 31.27
N ALA A 245 27.74 24.46 30.24
CA ALA A 245 28.25 24.60 28.87
C ALA A 245 29.40 25.62 28.80
N GLY A 246 29.26 26.77 29.47
CA GLY A 246 30.31 27.78 29.57
C GLY A 246 31.60 27.23 30.19
N THR A 247 31.49 26.52 31.32
CA THR A 247 32.67 25.92 31.98
C THR A 247 33.33 24.83 31.13
N TYR A 248 32.55 24.02 30.42
CA TYR A 248 33.07 22.99 29.52
C TYR A 248 33.81 23.61 28.33
N ASN A 249 33.22 24.63 27.70
CA ASN A 249 33.84 25.37 26.60
C ASN A 249 35.14 26.06 27.03
N ALA A 250 35.17 26.66 28.23
CA ALA A 250 36.38 27.27 28.78
C ALA A 250 37.49 26.23 29.00
N LYS A 251 37.16 25.04 29.51
CA LYS A 251 38.12 23.93 29.66
C LYS A 251 38.65 23.45 28.32
N GLN A 252 37.79 23.32 27.31
CA GLN A 252 38.22 22.96 25.96
C GLN A 252 39.15 24.01 25.36
N ALA A 253 38.82 25.30 25.47
CA ALA A 253 39.65 26.39 24.98
C ALA A 253 41.03 26.41 25.66
N ALA A 254 41.08 26.24 26.99
CA ALA A 254 42.33 26.17 27.74
C ALA A 254 43.19 24.95 27.33
N GLN A 255 42.57 23.80 27.08
CA GLN A 255 43.28 22.61 26.61
C GLN A 255 43.84 22.83 25.20
N GLN A 256 43.06 23.46 24.32
CA GLN A 256 43.49 23.80 22.96
C GLN A 256 44.67 24.78 22.97
N GLN A 257 44.62 25.82 23.80
CA GLN A 257 45.74 26.76 23.97
C GLN A 257 47.02 26.06 24.40
N LYS A 258 46.95 25.16 25.39
CA LYS A 258 48.12 24.38 25.83
C LYS A 258 48.71 23.52 24.72
N LEU A 259 47.88 22.91 23.87
CA LEU A 259 48.36 22.13 22.74
C LEU A 259 49.04 23.02 21.70
N ASP A 260 48.50 24.20 21.44
CA ASP A 260 49.06 25.12 20.45
C ASP A 260 50.35 25.78 20.95
N GLU A 261 50.46 26.10 22.25
CA GLU A 261 51.71 26.51 22.90
C GLU A 261 52.76 25.40 22.89
N ALA A 262 52.35 24.15 23.15
CA ALA A 262 53.25 22.99 23.08
C ALA A 262 53.77 22.78 21.65
N LYS A 263 52.92 22.94 20.62
CA LYS A 263 53.35 22.88 19.21
C LYS A 263 54.29 24.04 18.87
N ALA A 264 53.97 25.26 19.27
CA ALA A 264 54.79 26.43 19.00
C ALA A 264 56.18 26.30 19.64
N SER A 265 56.24 25.89 20.90
CA SER A 265 57.52 25.65 21.60
C SER A 265 58.28 24.46 21.02
N ALA A 266 57.60 23.40 20.59
CA ALA A 266 58.24 22.28 19.89
C ALA A 266 58.82 22.71 18.52
N ALA A 267 58.10 23.55 17.76
CA ALA A 267 58.55 24.11 16.50
C ALA A 267 59.75 25.04 16.69
N GLN A 268 59.73 25.91 17.71
CA GLN A 268 60.87 26.76 18.06
C GLN A 268 62.11 25.93 18.40
N LYS A 269 61.97 24.92 19.27
CA LYS A 269 63.07 24.02 19.63
C LYS A 269 63.54 23.20 18.43
N ALA A 270 62.67 22.84 17.49
CA ALA A 270 63.05 22.16 16.26
C ALA A 270 63.90 23.07 15.37
N ALA A 271 63.47 24.32 15.15
CA ALA A 271 64.22 25.32 14.40
C ALA A 271 65.58 25.63 15.05
N GLU A 272 65.64 25.74 16.38
CA GLU A 272 66.88 25.93 17.13
C GLU A 272 67.84 24.73 16.96
N ARG A 273 67.31 23.50 17.03
CA ARG A 273 68.10 22.29 16.75
C ARG A 273 68.64 22.30 15.32
N GLU A 274 67.83 22.67 14.34
CA GLU A 274 68.27 22.80 12.94
C GLU A 274 69.36 23.87 12.76
N GLU A 275 69.25 25.02 13.43
CA GLU A 275 70.31 26.04 13.46
C GLU A 275 71.60 25.54 14.11
N ASN A 276 71.49 24.85 15.25
CA ASN A 276 72.65 24.31 15.95
C ASN A 276 73.34 23.23 15.11
N VAL A 277 72.58 22.36 14.43
CA VAL A 277 73.12 21.38 13.47
C VAL A 277 73.80 22.09 12.29
N ARG A 278 73.19 23.13 11.72
CA ARG A 278 73.81 23.94 10.64
C ARG A 278 75.14 24.55 11.08
N LYS A 279 75.18 25.18 12.26
CA LYS A 279 76.41 25.77 12.83
C LYS A 279 77.47 24.71 13.11
N TYR A 280 77.09 23.54 13.62
CA TYR A 280 78.02 22.43 13.86
C TYR A 280 78.63 21.94 12.54
N ASN A 281 77.81 21.70 11.51
CA ASN A 281 78.29 21.28 10.19
C ASN A 281 79.22 22.31 9.53
N GLN A 282 78.90 23.60 9.64
CA GLN A 282 79.79 24.68 9.18
C GLN A 282 81.14 24.64 9.90
N LYS A 283 81.15 24.51 11.23
CA LYS A 283 82.40 24.39 12.00
C LYS A 283 83.24 23.18 11.60
N GLN A 284 82.60 22.05 11.30
CA GLN A 284 83.29 20.84 10.81
C GLN A 284 83.94 21.10 9.44
N GLN A 285 83.22 21.71 8.50
CA GLN A 285 83.76 22.07 7.19
C GLN A 285 84.95 23.03 7.30
N GLU A 286 84.82 24.09 8.11
CA GLU A 286 85.92 25.02 8.36
C GLU A 286 87.14 24.36 9.02
N ALA A 287 86.93 23.40 9.93
CA ALA A 287 88.02 22.67 10.57
C ALA A 287 88.78 21.80 9.55
N ILE A 288 88.07 21.09 8.67
CA ILE A 288 88.65 20.33 7.56
C ILE A 288 89.43 21.25 6.62
N GLU A 289 88.85 22.40 6.24
CA GLU A 289 89.49 23.37 5.36
C GLU A 289 90.77 23.96 6.00
N ARG A 290 90.73 24.29 7.30
CA ARG A 290 91.91 24.75 8.05
C ARG A 290 93.01 23.68 8.11
N GLN A 291 92.64 22.42 8.32
CA GLN A 291 93.58 21.31 8.32
C GLN A 291 94.24 21.16 6.93
N GLN A 292 93.44 21.13 5.86
CA GLN A 292 93.95 21.10 4.49
C GLN A 292 94.88 22.27 4.17
N LYS A 293 94.53 23.50 4.58
CA LYS A 293 95.40 24.68 4.44
C LYS A 293 96.68 24.57 5.25
N SER A 294 96.65 23.93 6.42
CA SER A 294 97.84 23.67 7.24
C SER A 294 98.74 22.61 6.61
N ASP A 295 98.16 21.51 6.16
CA ASP A 295 98.88 20.41 5.51
C ASP A 295 99.46 20.86 4.16
N ALA A 296 98.75 21.70 3.40
CA ALA A 296 99.29 22.36 2.20
C ALA A 296 100.50 23.23 2.54
N ARG A 297 100.42 24.09 3.56
CA ARG A 297 101.58 24.87 4.04
C ARG A 297 102.73 24.00 4.52
N ARG A 298 102.44 22.87 5.18
CA ARG A 298 103.46 21.91 5.64
C ARG A 298 104.11 21.21 4.46
N ASN A 299 103.35 20.76 3.47
CA ASN A 299 103.85 20.14 2.26
C ASN A 299 104.67 21.13 1.44
N GLU A 300 104.25 22.38 1.28
CA GLU A 300 105.04 23.46 0.65
C GLU A 300 106.38 23.67 1.38
N SER A 301 106.38 23.63 2.72
CA SER A 301 107.61 23.74 3.53
C SER A 301 108.50 22.48 3.49
N GLN A 302 107.94 21.27 3.29
CA GLN A 302 108.66 20.00 3.21
C GLN A 302 109.14 19.66 1.79
N SER A 303 108.48 20.18 0.76
CA SER A 303 108.98 20.22 -0.62
C SER A 303 110.08 21.27 -0.83
N GLY A 304 110.43 22.02 0.23
CA GLY A 304 111.62 22.87 0.31
C GLY A 304 112.93 22.07 0.37
N SER A 305 113.12 21.18 -0.61
CA SER A 305 114.43 20.80 -1.12
C SER A 305 115.08 22.07 -1.69
N SER A 306 116.09 22.58 -0.98
CA SER A 306 116.98 23.67 -1.41
C SER A 306 117.50 23.48 -2.85
N PRO A 307 117.65 24.58 -3.62
CA PRO A 307 118.74 24.65 -4.57
C PRO A 307 119.62 25.89 -4.37
N ALA A 308 120.90 25.64 -4.65
CA ALA A 308 122.06 26.50 -4.50
C ALA A 308 122.17 27.60 -5.57
N GLN A 309 122.96 28.63 -5.20
CA GLN A 309 123.95 29.42 -5.97
C GLN A 309 123.84 29.61 -7.51
N LYS A 310 124.14 30.89 -7.89
CA LYS A 310 124.67 31.49 -9.15
C LYS A 310 123.64 32.31 -9.95
N ALA A 311 123.95 33.44 -10.61
CA ALA A 311 125.18 34.21 -10.88
C ALA A 311 124.79 35.67 -11.23
N ILE A 312 125.58 36.68 -10.85
CA ILE A 312 126.38 37.59 -11.71
C ILE A 312 125.88 37.77 -13.17
N GLN A 313 125.41 38.99 -13.47
CA GLN A 313 125.66 39.86 -14.66
C GLN A 313 124.87 41.17 -14.37
N GLY A 314 125.37 42.41 -14.50
CA GLY A 314 126.56 42.95 -15.15
C GLY A 314 126.18 43.81 -16.35
N GLN A 315 126.22 45.14 -16.16
CA GLN A 315 126.11 46.26 -17.13
C GLN A 315 124.71 46.71 -17.60
#